data_AF-A0A7Y1VM04-F1
#
_entry.id   AF-A0A7Y1VM04-F1
#
_cell.length_a   1.000
_cell.length_b   1.000
_cell.length_c   1.000
_cell.angle_alpha   90.00
_cell.angle_beta   90.00
_cell.angle_gamma   90.00
#
_symmetry.space_group_name_H-M   'P 1'
#
loop_
_entity.id
_entity.type
_entity.pdbx_description
1 polymer ?
#
loop_
_entity_poly.entity_id
_entity_poly.type
_entity_poly.pdbx_seq_one_letter_code
_entity_poly.pdbx_strand_id
1 'polypeptide(L)'
;MRLKFLVAALICSATAFAQDYFPDNDGVKSKNTNYTAFTNAKIHVSPTQVIQNGTLLIKEGKVVQAGSAVQIPANSILIDVSGKSIYPSFIDPFSNFGVEKPKRAPG
;
A
#
# COMPACT_ATOMS: atom_id res chain seq x y z
N MET A 1 -28.52 -28.32 32.21
CA MET A 1 -27.65 -27.13 32.13
C MET A 1 -26.78 -27.10 30.87
N ARG A 2 -26.12 -28.20 30.49
CA ARG A 2 -25.22 -28.29 29.32
C ARG A 2 -25.87 -27.96 27.96
N LEU A 3 -27.11 -28.37 27.71
CA LEU A 3 -27.80 -28.11 26.44
C LEU A 3 -28.13 -26.63 26.23
N LYS A 4 -28.47 -25.89 27.30
CA LYS A 4 -28.75 -24.46 27.23
C LYS A 4 -27.50 -23.65 26.85
N PHE A 5 -26.32 -24.07 27.36
CA PHE A 5 -25.04 -23.49 26.98
C PHE A 5 -24.68 -23.78 25.52
N LEU A 6 -24.94 -24.99 25.03
CA LEU A 6 -24.73 -25.36 23.63
C LEU A 6 -25.62 -24.57 22.67
N VAL A 7 -26.90 -24.39 23.01
CA VAL A 7 -27.84 -23.60 22.20
C VAL A 7 -27.45 -22.12 22.20
N ALA A 8 -27.02 -21.56 23.35
CA ALA A 8 -26.54 -20.19 23.42
C ALA A 8 -25.26 -19.97 22.58
N ALA A 9 -24.32 -20.91 22.61
CA ALA A 9 -23.10 -20.84 21.80
C ALA A 9 -23.40 -20.90 20.29
N LEU A 10 -24.35 -21.75 19.88
CA LEU A 10 -24.76 -21.89 18.48
C LEU A 10 -25.44 -20.61 17.95
N ILE A 11 -26.25 -19.95 18.78
CA ILE A 11 -26.90 -18.68 18.42
C ILE A 11 -25.86 -17.55 18.28
N CYS A 12 -24.87 -17.47 19.18
CA CYS A 12 -23.78 -16.49 19.08
C CYS A 12 -22.89 -16.70 17.85
N SER A 13 -22.69 -17.94 17.38
CA SER A 13 -21.93 -18.19 16.15
C SER A 13 -22.66 -17.75 14.87
N ALA A 14 -24.00 -17.68 14.90
CA ALA A 14 -24.79 -17.30 13.73
C ALA A 14 -24.85 -15.79 13.48
N THR A 15 -24.35 -14.97 14.41
CA THR A 15 -24.28 -13.51 14.29
C THR A 15 -22.87 -12.99 13.99
N ALA A 16 -21.91 -13.90 13.74
CA ALA A 16 -20.57 -13.55 13.30
C ALA A 16 -20.58 -13.14 11.81
N PHE A 17 -21.01 -11.91 11.54
CA PHE A 17 -20.79 -11.30 10.23
C PHE A 17 -19.31 -10.91 10.12
N ALA A 18 -18.65 -11.40 9.07
CA ALA A 18 -17.36 -10.86 8.68
C ALA A 18 -17.57 -9.44 8.14
N GLN A 19 -16.68 -8.52 8.52
CA GLN A 19 -16.66 -7.17 7.96
C GLN A 19 -16.34 -7.23 6.45
N ASP A 20 -17.23 -6.68 5.62
CA ASP A 20 -16.88 -6.34 4.25
C ASP A 20 -15.90 -5.17 4.29
N TYR A 21 -14.63 -5.44 3.98
CA TYR A 21 -13.62 -4.40 3.85
C TYR A 21 -13.69 -3.83 2.44
N PHE A 22 -14.38 -2.70 2.28
CA PHE A 22 -14.21 -1.85 1.12
C PHE A 22 -13.49 -0.57 1.56
N PRO A 23 -12.33 -0.22 0.97
CA PRO A 23 -11.69 1.04 1.29
C PRO A 23 -12.59 2.19 0.83
N ASP A 24 -13.14 2.91 1.80
CA ASP A 24 -13.91 4.11 1.56
C ASP A 24 -12.95 5.27 1.24
N ASN A 25 -13.07 5.85 0.05
CA ASN A 25 -12.18 6.89 -0.47
C ASN A 25 -12.90 8.25 -0.60
N ASP A 26 -14.08 8.40 0.03
CA ASP A 26 -14.94 9.59 -0.05
C ASP A 26 -14.52 10.74 0.89
N GLY A 27 -13.34 10.65 1.51
CA GLY A 27 -12.75 11.74 2.28
C GLY A 27 -12.46 12.98 1.43
N VAL A 28 -12.43 14.16 2.07
CA VAL A 28 -12.04 15.43 1.42
C VAL A 28 -10.63 15.29 0.84
N LYS A 29 -10.52 15.28 -0.49
CA LYS A 29 -9.25 15.14 -1.19
C LYS A 29 -8.44 16.44 -1.05
N SER A 30 -7.48 16.46 -0.14
CA SER A 30 -6.49 17.53 -0.07
C SER A 30 -5.42 17.30 -1.14
N LYS A 31 -5.21 18.29 -2.02
CA LYS A 31 -4.17 18.22 -3.04
C LYS A 31 -2.84 18.67 -2.43
N ASN A 32 -1.99 17.71 -2.07
CA ASN A 32 -0.64 18.00 -1.61
C ASN A 32 0.30 18.15 -2.81
N THR A 33 0.80 19.36 -3.04
CA THR A 33 1.75 19.69 -4.12
C THR A 33 3.21 19.73 -3.65
N ASN A 34 3.46 19.44 -2.37
CA ASN A 34 4.81 19.37 -1.82
C ASN A 34 5.55 18.16 -2.39
N TYR A 35 6.87 18.25 -2.33
CA TYR A 35 7.71 17.10 -2.58
C TYR A 35 7.77 16.22 -1.33
N THR A 36 8.03 14.93 -1.50
CA THR A 36 8.42 14.03 -0.42
C THR A 36 9.77 13.44 -0.75
N ALA A 37 10.75 13.61 0.13
CA ALA A 37 12.10 13.10 -0.03
C ALA A 37 12.37 12.02 1.02
N PHE A 38 12.53 10.77 0.57
CA PHE A 38 13.01 9.69 1.42
C PHE A 38 14.53 9.64 1.37
N THR A 39 15.22 9.93 2.46
CA THR A 39 16.68 10.05 2.51
C THR A 39 17.35 8.86 3.17
N ASN A 40 18.65 8.67 2.91
CA ASN A 40 19.49 7.61 3.49
C ASN A 40 19.00 6.17 3.22
N ALA A 41 18.28 5.98 2.11
CA ALA A 41 17.74 4.70 1.72
C ALA A 41 18.76 3.84 0.97
N LYS A 42 18.65 2.51 1.08
CA LYS A 42 19.17 1.61 0.05
C LYS A 42 18.11 1.47 -1.05
N ILE A 43 18.31 2.08 -2.21
CA ILE A 43 17.30 2.12 -3.28
C ILE A 43 17.67 1.12 -4.37
N HIS A 44 16.81 0.13 -4.58
CA HIS A 44 16.87 -0.78 -5.71
C HIS A 44 16.09 -0.16 -6.86
N VAL A 45 16.76 0.31 -7.91
CA VAL A 45 16.10 0.88 -9.11
C VAL A 45 15.78 -0.23 -10.11
N SER A 46 16.68 -1.19 -10.24
CA SER A 46 16.54 -2.40 -11.06
C SER A 46 17.25 -3.56 -10.37
N PRO A 47 17.13 -4.81 -10.87
CA PRO A 47 17.87 -5.94 -10.32
C PRO A 47 19.39 -5.74 -10.27
N THR A 48 19.93 -4.92 -11.18
CA THR A 48 21.38 -4.67 -11.32
C THR A 48 21.81 -3.29 -10.80
N GLN A 49 20.87 -2.39 -10.53
CA GLN A 49 21.18 -1.02 -10.10
C GLN A 49 20.67 -0.76 -8.69
N VAL A 50 21.62 -0.58 -7.77
CA VAL A 50 21.36 -0.26 -6.36
C VAL A 50 22.10 1.02 -5.98
N ILE A 51 21.37 1.96 -5.38
CA ILE A 51 21.90 3.22 -4.86
C ILE A 51 22.00 3.07 -3.33
N GLN A 52 23.21 3.19 -2.79
CA GLN A 52 23.45 3.20 -1.34
C GLN A 52 23.34 4.64 -0.81
N ASN A 53 22.79 4.79 0.41
CA ASN A 53 22.58 6.10 1.05
C ASN A 53 21.89 7.10 0.11
N GLY A 54 20.93 6.61 -0.68
CA GLY A 54 20.25 7.36 -1.71
C GLY A 54 19.07 8.16 -1.18
N THR A 55 18.61 9.08 -2.02
CA THR A 55 17.37 9.82 -1.83
C THR A 55 16.39 9.48 -2.95
N LEU A 56 15.13 9.18 -2.59
CA LEU A 56 14.00 9.08 -3.52
C LEU A 56 13.11 10.31 -3.36
N LEU A 57 12.98 11.09 -4.42
CA LEU A 57 12.16 12.30 -4.47
C LEU A 57 10.85 12.03 -5.23
N ILE A 58 9.72 12.29 -4.57
CA ILE A 58 8.38 12.09 -5.11
C ILE A 58 7.64 13.44 -5.16
N LYS A 59 6.85 13.67 -6.21
CA LYS A 59 5.91 14.79 -6.31
C LYS A 59 4.64 14.30 -6.98
N GLU A 60 3.47 14.62 -6.43
CA GLU A 60 2.17 14.28 -7.01
C GLU A 60 2.04 12.79 -7.38
N GLY A 61 2.52 11.91 -6.50
CA GLY A 61 2.47 10.45 -6.70
C GLY A 61 3.46 9.90 -7.74
N LYS A 62 4.36 10.72 -8.28
CA LYS A 62 5.37 10.32 -9.27
C LYS A 62 6.78 10.45 -8.71
N VAL A 63 7.64 9.51 -9.08
CA VAL A 63 9.08 9.63 -8.82
C VAL A 63 9.65 10.71 -9.73
N VAL A 64 10.24 11.75 -9.13
CA VAL A 64 10.90 12.84 -9.83
C VAL A 64 12.37 12.54 -10.03
N GLN A 65 13.03 11.99 -9.00
CA GLN A 65 14.46 11.65 -9.04
C GLN A 65 14.79 10.57 -8.01
N ALA A 66 15.75 9.71 -8.33
CA ALA A 66 16.38 8.78 -7.39
C ALA A 66 17.90 8.83 -7.59
N GLY A 67 18.67 9.00 -6.53
CA GLY A 67 20.13 9.17 -6.65
C GLY A 67 20.83 9.29 -5.31
N SER A 68 22.16 9.20 -5.30
CA SER A 68 23.00 9.48 -4.12
C SER A 68 23.13 10.99 -3.84
N ALA A 69 23.04 11.81 -4.90
CA ALA A 69 23.06 13.27 -4.81
C ALA A 69 21.80 13.83 -5.48
N VAL A 70 20.73 13.99 -4.69
CA VAL A 70 19.46 14.58 -5.15
C VAL A 70 19.33 15.97 -4.56
N GLN A 71 19.05 16.97 -5.39
CA GLN A 71 18.72 18.31 -4.93
C GLN A 71 17.30 18.29 -4.37
N ILE A 72 17.15 18.53 -3.07
CA ILE A 72 15.86 18.51 -2.38
C ILE A 72 15.28 19.93 -2.39
N PRO A 73 14.14 20.17 -3.06
CA PRO A 73 13.47 21.48 -3.02
C PRO A 73 13.09 21.88 -1.60
N ALA A 74 13.07 23.19 -1.30
CA ALA A 74 12.74 23.69 0.03
C ALA A 74 11.32 23.31 0.51
N ASN A 75 10.37 23.12 -0.41
CA ASN A 75 9.01 22.68 -0.13
C ASN A 75 8.87 21.15 -0.07
N SER A 76 9.86 20.47 0.52
CA SER A 76 9.86 19.01 0.66
C SER A 76 9.54 18.58 2.08
N ILE A 77 8.77 17.51 2.21
CA ILE A 77 8.66 16.72 3.43
C ILE A 77 9.84 15.74 3.42
N LEU A 78 10.75 15.87 4.37
CA LEU A 78 11.89 14.96 4.51
C LEU A 78 11.52 13.79 5.41
N ILE A 79 11.84 12.58 4.97
CA ILE A 79 11.60 11.35 5.71
C ILE A 79 12.91 10.54 5.70
N ASP A 80 13.56 10.45 6.86
CA ASP A 80 14.74 9.61 7.02
C ASP A 80 14.34 8.13 7.08
N VAL A 81 14.92 7.34 6.19
CA VAL A 81 14.67 5.89 6.10
C VAL A 81 15.98 5.10 6.20
N SER A 82 16.93 5.63 6.97
CA SER A 82 18.18 4.97 7.32
C SER A 82 17.99 3.50 7.72
N GLY A 83 18.83 2.62 7.17
CA GLY A 83 18.78 1.17 7.39
C GLY A 83 17.62 0.46 6.68
N LYS A 84 16.76 1.17 5.94
CA LYS A 84 15.67 0.59 5.16
C LYS A 84 16.04 0.49 3.67
N SER A 85 15.33 -0.38 2.97
CA SER A 85 15.45 -0.55 1.52
C SER A 85 14.16 -0.13 0.81
N ILE A 86 14.31 0.54 -0.32
CA ILE A 86 13.22 0.92 -1.23
C ILE A 86 13.36 0.10 -2.51
N TYR A 87 12.27 -0.47 -2.99
CA TYR A 87 12.20 -1.25 -4.22
C TYR A 87 10.90 -0.94 -4.97
N PRO A 88 10.82 -1.17 -6.30
CA PRO A 88 9.56 -1.09 -7.03
C PRO A 88 8.59 -2.11 -6.45
N SER A 89 7.32 -1.72 -6.28
CA SER A 89 6.30 -2.62 -5.71
C SER A 89 6.19 -3.92 -6.50
N PHE A 90 5.74 -4.98 -5.84
CA PHE A 90 5.50 -6.26 -6.48
C PHE A 90 4.29 -6.21 -7.42
N ILE A 91 4.35 -6.99 -8.49
CA ILE A 91 3.26 -7.20 -9.44
C ILE A 91 2.74 -8.62 -9.20
N ASP A 92 1.45 -8.75 -8.89
CA ASP A 92 0.77 -10.04 -8.78
C ASP A 92 -0.06 -10.29 -10.06
N PRO A 93 0.43 -11.12 -11.01
CA PRO A 93 -0.27 -11.38 -12.26
C PRO A 93 -1.43 -12.38 -12.12
N PHE A 94 -1.58 -13.07 -10.98
CA PHE A 94 -2.61 -14.10 -10.76
C PHE A 94 -3.64 -13.68 -9.71
N SER A 95 -3.98 -12.39 -9.69
CA SER A 95 -4.98 -11.84 -8.78
C SER A 95 -6.37 -11.80 -9.42
N ASN A 96 -7.40 -12.19 -8.66
CA ASN A 96 -8.80 -11.93 -9.00
C ASN A 96 -9.28 -10.56 -8.48
N PHE A 97 -8.39 -9.76 -7.88
CA PHE A 97 -8.72 -8.45 -7.31
C PHE A 97 -9.10 -7.45 -8.42
N GLY A 98 -10.27 -6.82 -8.30
CA GLY A 98 -10.76 -5.85 -9.29
C GLY A 98 -11.30 -6.46 -10.59
N VAL A 99 -11.39 -7.78 -10.72
CA VAL A 99 -11.91 -8.47 -11.91
C VAL A 99 -13.32 -9.02 -11.62
N GLU A 100 -14.28 -8.73 -12.49
CA GLU A 100 -15.65 -9.29 -12.37
C GLU A 100 -15.61 -10.80 -12.62
N LYS A 101 -16.34 -11.57 -11.80
CA LYS A 101 -16.43 -13.02 -11.99
C LYS A 101 -17.15 -13.34 -13.31
N PRO A 102 -16.70 -14.35 -14.06
CA PRO A 102 -17.38 -14.76 -15.30
C PRO A 102 -18.86 -15.07 -15.06
N LYS A 103 -19.74 -14.50 -15.88
CA LYS A 103 -21.17 -14.84 -15.86
C LYS A 103 -21.37 -16.20 -16.53
N ARG A 104 -22.29 -17.00 -15.98
CA ARG A 104 -22.67 -18.28 -16.62
C ARG A 104 -23.27 -18.01 -18.01
N ALA A 105 -22.91 -18.84 -18.98
CA ALA A 105 -23.56 -18.82 -20.29
C ALA A 105 -25.04 -19.24 -20.16
N PRO A 106 -25.97 -18.63 -20.91
CA PRO A 106 -27.34 -19.10 -20.98
C PRO A 106 -27.39 -20.50 -21.63
N GLY A 107 -28.23 -21.37 -21.07
CA GLY A 107 -28.52 -22.71 -21.61
C GLY A 107 -29.75 -22.72 -22.50
#